data_AF-A0A1H1MLN5-F1
#
_entry.id   AF-A0A1H1MLN5-F1
#
_cell.length_a   1.000
_cell.length_b   1.000
_cell.length_c   1.000
_cell.angle_alpha   90.00
_cell.angle_beta   90.00
_cell.angle_gamma   90.00
#
_symmetry.space_group_name_H-M   'P 1'
#
loop_
_entity.id
_entity.type
_entity.pdbx_description
1 polymer ?
#
loop_
_entity_poly.entity_id
_entity_poly.type
_entity_poly.pdbx_seq_one_letter_code
_entity_poly.pdbx_strand_id
1 'polypeptide(L)'
;MTAVTTSPARSEVSASRSLLPQLAPFIGVFAVAMLLPFVSNDYWALIGTRAAIYWVLVAGLNLVVGFAGHLAIGYVALLTLGAYTTSVLVAGNVLPALPVFAALPIAACVGAAFGVIVGLPALRLRTFYFAMSTLGFATIVTQIALAWQSVTGGGIGIAGPEFPEPFNTAWGYYYLCIAFAAVATWISANVAHSRFGRALIAVRDAEVAAEATGISKPRMLIAIFLLAGALAAVAGGLFASLQTYITPDAFTFDLSVLFFIAILIGGRGSILGPMLGTIILTILPEIAAPLAAWSTFLYAILLLVIVLAMPGGIAALLDFRNRRPLASNRAIVPRPAALGDIMRKSAGGRPLSLRGIALSFGNVRAIDGLDLDVAPGRIHGLIGPNGSGKTTTLNVISGYYAAKGGTMKLGDDVLPPGMPALRARKGIARTFQTPRVIGEASVLQNVMIGGTIEGQATFVEAMLSLPRNRRDERMLAAKAQGMLGVVGLEALADIRADRLQHSELRFIEIARALMLDPDFLLLDEPAAGLSGDEIERLAGLIKAISARGTGVLLVEHHADLIFAICDEITVLNLGRILAAGTAAEIRTHKEVVSAYLGA
;
A
#
# COMPACT_ATOMS: atom_id res chain seq x y z
N MET A 1 0.55 59.88 -18.06
CA MET A 1 -0.11 58.95 -19.02
C MET A 1 0.92 57.89 -19.35
N THR A 2 0.81 56.61 -19.00
CA THR A 2 -0.34 55.72 -18.88
C THR A 2 -0.02 54.65 -17.84
N ALA A 3 -0.98 54.39 -16.95
CA ALA A 3 -0.92 53.32 -15.97
C ALA A 3 -1.04 51.95 -16.67
N VAL A 4 -0.18 51.00 -16.30
CA VAL A 4 -0.35 49.59 -16.63
C VAL A 4 -0.72 48.86 -15.35
N THR A 5 -2.02 48.68 -15.17
CA THR A 5 -2.63 47.82 -14.16
C THR A 5 -2.51 46.36 -14.60
N THR A 6 -1.62 45.60 -13.97
CA THR A 6 -1.59 44.14 -14.10
C THR A 6 -2.42 43.50 -12.99
N SER A 7 -3.60 43.01 -13.37
CA SER A 7 -4.47 42.15 -12.56
C SER A 7 -3.75 40.84 -12.17
N PRO A 8 -3.95 40.28 -10.96
CA PRO A 8 -3.40 38.98 -10.62
C PRO A 8 -4.17 37.89 -11.37
N ALA A 9 -3.46 37.14 -12.22
CA ALA A 9 -3.99 35.95 -12.85
C ALA A 9 -4.24 34.89 -11.76
N ARG A 10 -5.52 34.63 -11.46
CA ARG A 10 -5.95 33.42 -10.77
C ARG A 10 -5.64 32.24 -11.70
N SER A 11 -4.55 31.53 -11.43
CA SER A 11 -4.31 30.22 -12.04
C SER A 11 -5.30 29.24 -11.42
N GLU A 12 -6.47 29.11 -12.02
CA GLU A 12 -7.31 27.92 -11.87
C GLU A 12 -6.49 26.72 -12.39
N VAL A 13 -5.77 26.07 -11.47
CA VAL A 13 -5.13 24.78 -11.73
C VAL A 13 -6.26 23.79 -11.94
N SER A 14 -6.57 23.55 -13.22
CA SER A 14 -7.47 22.51 -13.71
C SER A 14 -7.06 21.14 -13.16
N ALA A 15 -7.60 20.79 -12.00
CA ALA A 15 -7.55 19.46 -11.41
C ALA A 15 -8.67 18.54 -11.95
N SER A 16 -9.12 18.76 -13.18
CA SER A 16 -9.85 17.73 -13.94
C SER A 16 -8.85 16.92 -14.76
N ARG A 17 -8.12 16.01 -14.12
CA ARG A 17 -7.50 14.90 -14.85
C ARG A 17 -8.65 14.15 -15.53
N SER A 18 -8.78 14.28 -16.84
CA SER A 18 -9.81 13.55 -17.58
C SER A 18 -9.57 12.05 -17.38
N LEU A 19 -10.63 11.32 -17.04
CA LEU A 19 -10.60 9.86 -16.90
C LEU A 19 -10.28 9.15 -18.24
N LEU A 20 -10.47 9.86 -19.35
CA LEU A 20 -10.33 9.38 -20.73
C LEU A 20 -8.98 8.71 -21.05
N PRO A 21 -7.80 9.32 -20.83
CA PRO A 21 -6.52 8.67 -21.10
C PRO A 21 -6.23 7.43 -20.24
N GLN A 22 -6.79 7.35 -19.02
CA GLN A 22 -6.65 6.16 -18.17
C GLN A 22 -7.61 5.05 -18.59
N LEU A 23 -8.80 5.40 -19.10
CA LEU A 23 -9.81 4.45 -19.59
C LEU A 23 -9.57 3.98 -21.03
N ALA A 24 -8.83 4.73 -21.85
CA ALA A 24 -8.53 4.43 -23.24
C ALA A 24 -8.04 2.98 -23.51
N PRO A 25 -7.05 2.43 -22.75
CA PRO A 25 -6.64 1.04 -22.96
C PRO A 25 -7.73 0.02 -22.59
N PHE A 26 -8.57 0.33 -21.59
CA PHE A 26 -9.72 -0.51 -21.23
C PHE A 26 -10.76 -0.48 -22.35
N ILE A 27 -11.13 0.70 -22.85
CA ILE A 27 -12.11 0.85 -23.93
C ILE A 27 -11.67 0.12 -25.20
N GLY A 28 -10.38 0.23 -25.57
CA GLY A 28 -9.84 -0.47 -26.74
C GLY A 28 -9.94 -1.99 -26.62
N VAL A 29 -9.56 -2.56 -25.48
CA VAL A 29 -9.62 -4.02 -25.27
C VAL A 29 -11.06 -4.51 -25.12
N PHE A 30 -11.92 -3.76 -24.44
CA PHE A 30 -13.35 -4.07 -24.37
C PHE A 30 -14.02 -4.01 -25.74
N ALA A 31 -13.64 -3.06 -26.59
CA ALA A 31 -14.12 -3.00 -27.97
C ALA A 31 -13.66 -4.22 -28.78
N VAL A 32 -12.41 -4.64 -28.66
CA VAL A 32 -11.89 -5.85 -29.34
C VAL A 32 -12.59 -7.12 -28.84
N ALA A 33 -12.77 -7.26 -27.53
CA ALA A 33 -13.50 -8.39 -26.94
C ALA A 33 -14.96 -8.43 -27.43
N MET A 34 -15.60 -7.26 -27.57
CA MET A 34 -16.97 -7.14 -28.10
C MET A 34 -17.07 -7.47 -29.60
N LEU A 35 -15.99 -7.31 -30.37
CA LEU A 35 -15.93 -7.56 -31.81
C LEU A 35 -15.54 -9.01 -32.18
N LEU A 36 -14.92 -9.76 -31.26
CA LEU A 36 -14.51 -11.16 -31.43
C LEU A 36 -15.61 -12.08 -32.01
N PRO A 37 -16.89 -11.97 -31.61
CA PRO A 37 -17.98 -12.84 -32.08
C PRO A 37 -18.32 -12.67 -33.55
N PHE A 38 -18.00 -11.52 -34.14
CA PHE A 38 -18.26 -11.24 -35.55
C PHE A 38 -17.18 -11.79 -36.49
N VAL A 39 -16.09 -12.32 -35.93
CA VAL A 39 -14.89 -12.71 -36.70
C VAL A 39 -14.44 -14.14 -36.38
N SER A 40 -15.08 -14.84 -35.44
CA SER A 40 -14.58 -16.11 -34.89
C SER A 40 -15.68 -17.16 -34.65
N ASN A 41 -15.28 -18.37 -34.23
CA ASN A 41 -16.16 -19.54 -34.03
C ASN A 41 -16.32 -19.89 -32.54
N ASP A 42 -17.14 -20.91 -32.24
CA ASP A 42 -17.44 -21.33 -30.86
C ASP A 42 -16.22 -21.84 -30.08
N TYR A 43 -15.20 -22.35 -30.76
CA TYR A 43 -13.94 -22.74 -30.12
C TYR A 43 -13.20 -21.51 -29.54
N TRP A 44 -13.14 -20.41 -30.29
CA TRP A 44 -12.58 -19.15 -29.78
C TRP A 44 -13.46 -18.51 -28.71
N ALA A 45 -14.78 -18.70 -28.76
CA ALA A 45 -15.69 -18.29 -27.68
C ALA A 45 -15.36 -19.01 -26.38
N LEU A 46 -15.08 -20.32 -26.42
CA LEU A 46 -14.69 -21.11 -25.24
C LEU A 46 -13.36 -20.62 -24.65
N ILE A 47 -12.34 -20.42 -25.49
CA ILE A 47 -11.02 -19.91 -25.06
C ILE A 47 -11.17 -18.51 -24.44
N GLY A 48 -11.91 -17.62 -25.10
CA GLY A 48 -12.17 -16.27 -24.61
C GLY A 48 -12.92 -16.27 -23.29
N THR A 49 -13.89 -17.16 -23.11
CA THR A 49 -14.66 -17.29 -21.88
C THR A 49 -13.77 -17.76 -20.73
N ARG A 50 -12.92 -18.77 -20.97
CA ARG A 50 -11.93 -19.25 -19.99
C ARG A 50 -10.96 -18.13 -19.60
N ALA A 51 -10.46 -17.37 -20.57
CA ALA A 51 -9.58 -16.23 -20.31
C ALA A 51 -10.26 -15.15 -19.46
N ALA A 52 -11.54 -14.86 -19.71
CA ALA A 52 -12.33 -13.89 -18.95
C ALA A 52 -12.54 -14.34 -17.49
N ILE A 53 -12.84 -15.62 -17.26
CA ILE A 53 -13.00 -16.18 -15.91
C ILE A 53 -11.68 -16.12 -15.14
N TYR A 54 -10.58 -16.53 -15.78
CA TYR A 54 -9.24 -16.44 -15.18
C TYR A 54 -8.86 -14.99 -14.89
N TRP A 55 -9.24 -14.05 -15.76
CA TRP A 55 -9.03 -12.63 -15.53
C TRP A 55 -9.74 -12.16 -14.25
N VAL A 56 -11.01 -12.53 -14.00
CA VAL A 56 -11.71 -12.19 -12.75
C VAL A 56 -10.92 -12.65 -11.52
N LEU A 57 -10.45 -13.89 -11.52
CA LEU A 57 -9.66 -14.43 -10.40
C LEU A 57 -8.33 -13.70 -10.25
N VAL A 58 -7.59 -13.53 -11.34
CA VAL A 58 -6.25 -12.92 -11.35
C VAL A 58 -6.34 -11.43 -10.98
N ALA A 59 -7.43 -10.75 -11.31
CA ALA A 59 -7.70 -9.38 -10.88
C ALA A 59 -7.80 -9.27 -9.35
N GLY A 60 -8.47 -10.22 -8.69
CA GLY A 60 -8.51 -10.32 -7.23
C GLY A 60 -7.16 -10.73 -6.64
N LEU A 61 -6.53 -11.77 -7.18
CA LEU A 61 -5.24 -12.26 -6.70
C LEU A 61 -4.12 -11.20 -6.83
N ASN A 62 -4.13 -10.37 -7.87
CA ASN A 62 -3.18 -9.27 -8.04
C ASN A 62 -3.31 -8.19 -6.97
N LEU A 63 -4.48 -8.01 -6.33
CA LEU A 63 -4.59 -7.13 -5.17
C LEU A 63 -3.80 -7.68 -3.97
N VAL A 64 -3.76 -9.00 -3.79
CA VAL A 64 -3.01 -9.66 -2.72
C VAL A 64 -1.52 -9.76 -3.05
N VAL A 65 -1.20 -10.29 -4.23
CA VAL A 65 0.19 -10.55 -4.67
C VAL A 65 0.87 -9.27 -5.14
N GLY A 66 0.19 -8.49 -5.98
CA GLY A 66 0.72 -7.28 -6.57
C GLY A 66 0.77 -6.13 -5.58
N PHE A 67 -0.38 -5.73 -5.01
CA PHE A 67 -0.45 -4.54 -4.16
C PHE A 67 -0.03 -4.80 -2.71
N ALA A 68 -0.46 -5.91 -2.10
CA ALA A 68 -0.10 -6.23 -0.72
C ALA A 68 1.25 -6.99 -0.58
N GLY A 69 1.78 -7.55 -1.68
CA GLY A 69 3.06 -8.26 -1.71
C GLY A 69 3.09 -9.64 -1.07
N HIS A 70 1.91 -10.25 -0.84
CA HIS A 70 1.82 -11.58 -0.26
C HIS A 70 1.76 -12.65 -1.34
N LEU A 71 2.71 -13.59 -1.33
CA LEU A 71 2.75 -14.71 -2.28
C LEU A 71 1.67 -15.74 -1.91
N ALA A 72 0.47 -15.59 -2.46
CA ALA A 72 -0.65 -16.53 -2.28
C ALA A 72 -0.69 -17.54 -3.44
N ILE A 73 0.08 -18.63 -3.33
CA ILE A 73 0.17 -19.63 -4.40
C ILE A 73 -1.09 -20.51 -4.41
N GLY A 74 -1.57 -21.00 -3.27
CA GLY A 74 -2.73 -21.90 -3.20
C GLY A 74 -4.10 -21.22 -3.38
N TYR A 75 -4.17 -20.18 -4.21
CA TYR A 75 -5.41 -19.42 -4.42
C TYR A 75 -6.48 -20.19 -5.20
N VAL A 76 -6.10 -21.29 -5.89
CA VAL A 76 -7.07 -22.19 -6.53
C VAL A 76 -8.10 -22.73 -5.54
N ALA A 77 -7.76 -22.83 -4.25
CA ALA A 77 -8.69 -23.24 -3.21
C ALA A 77 -9.98 -22.39 -3.18
N LEU A 78 -9.85 -21.08 -3.40
CA LEU A 78 -11.00 -20.16 -3.40
C LEU A 78 -11.81 -20.29 -4.70
N LEU A 79 -11.14 -20.61 -5.82
CA LEU A 79 -11.80 -21.01 -7.06
C LEU A 79 -12.62 -22.30 -6.85
N THR A 80 -12.03 -23.32 -6.22
CA THR A 80 -12.69 -24.59 -5.87
C THR A 80 -13.91 -24.35 -5.00
N LEU A 81 -13.78 -23.58 -3.92
CA LEU A 81 -14.89 -23.24 -3.03
C LEU A 81 -16.03 -22.54 -3.79
N GLY A 82 -15.70 -21.58 -4.67
CA GLY A 82 -16.69 -20.89 -5.48
C GLY A 82 -17.44 -21.79 -6.45
N ALA A 83 -16.70 -22.67 -7.13
CA ALA A 83 -17.25 -23.64 -8.07
C ALA A 83 -18.21 -24.62 -7.39
N TYR A 84 -17.76 -25.25 -6.30
CA TYR A 84 -18.60 -26.17 -5.53
C TYR A 84 -19.77 -25.46 -4.85
N THR A 85 -19.58 -24.28 -4.27
CA THR A 85 -20.70 -23.55 -3.64
C THR A 85 -21.79 -23.24 -4.66
N THR A 86 -21.42 -22.78 -5.85
CA THR A 86 -22.40 -22.47 -6.90
C THR A 86 -23.11 -23.72 -7.40
N SER A 87 -22.37 -24.79 -7.75
CA SER A 87 -22.97 -26.04 -8.20
C SER A 87 -23.87 -26.71 -7.18
N VAL A 88 -23.47 -26.75 -5.90
CA VAL A 88 -24.24 -27.37 -4.81
C VAL A 88 -25.57 -26.67 -4.59
N LEU A 89 -25.57 -25.33 -4.64
CA LEU A 89 -26.78 -24.52 -4.46
C LEU A 89 -27.73 -24.64 -5.65
N VAL A 90 -27.20 -24.71 -6.87
CA VAL A 90 -28.02 -24.86 -8.08
C VAL A 90 -28.57 -26.28 -8.21
N ALA A 91 -27.78 -27.31 -7.87
CA ALA A 91 -28.23 -28.71 -7.88
C ALA A 91 -29.29 -29.02 -6.82
N GLY A 92 -29.36 -28.21 -5.76
CA GLY A 92 -30.31 -28.42 -4.68
C GLY A 92 -29.89 -29.49 -3.66
N ASN A 93 -28.60 -29.81 -3.56
CA ASN A 93 -28.09 -30.89 -2.71
C ASN A 93 -28.19 -30.59 -1.20
N VAL A 94 -28.15 -29.31 -0.82
CA VAL A 94 -28.14 -28.86 0.59
C VAL A 94 -29.33 -27.97 0.92
N LEU A 95 -29.71 -27.10 -0.01
CA LEU A 95 -30.86 -26.19 0.06
C LEU A 95 -31.75 -26.44 -1.16
N PRO A 96 -33.01 -25.97 -1.17
CA PRO A 96 -33.80 -25.97 -2.40
C PRO A 96 -33.02 -25.32 -3.54
N ALA A 97 -33.13 -25.87 -4.74
CA ALA A 97 -32.39 -25.41 -5.91
C ALA A 97 -32.55 -23.90 -6.10
N LEU A 98 -31.42 -23.19 -6.11
CA LEU A 98 -31.39 -21.74 -6.29
C LEU A 98 -31.04 -21.39 -7.73
N PRO A 99 -31.60 -20.30 -8.28
CA PRO A 99 -31.12 -19.75 -9.54
C PRO A 99 -29.63 -19.40 -9.46
N VAL A 100 -28.88 -19.65 -10.53
CA VAL A 100 -27.43 -19.43 -10.57
C VAL A 100 -27.03 -17.98 -10.21
N PHE A 101 -27.85 -16.99 -10.60
CA PHE A 101 -27.61 -15.59 -10.24
C PHE A 101 -27.76 -15.29 -8.74
N ALA A 102 -28.52 -16.10 -8.00
CA ALA A 102 -28.59 -16.02 -6.54
C ALA A 102 -27.46 -16.82 -5.87
N ALA A 103 -27.03 -17.91 -6.49
CA ALA A 103 -25.92 -18.73 -6.00
C ALA A 103 -24.56 -18.00 -6.08
N LEU A 104 -24.31 -17.19 -7.12
CA LEU A 104 -23.05 -16.46 -7.30
C LEU A 104 -22.72 -15.47 -6.14
N PRO A 105 -23.64 -14.60 -5.68
CA PRO A 105 -23.40 -13.77 -4.49
C PRO A 105 -23.12 -14.58 -3.22
N ILE A 106 -23.79 -15.72 -3.03
CA ILE A 106 -23.55 -16.60 -1.89
C ILE A 106 -22.14 -17.19 -1.98
N ALA A 107 -21.74 -17.67 -3.16
CA ALA A 107 -20.38 -18.12 -3.41
C ALA A 107 -19.35 -17.01 -3.15
N ALA A 108 -19.65 -15.76 -3.54
CA ALA A 108 -18.81 -14.61 -3.23
C ALA A 108 -18.66 -14.38 -1.71
N CYS A 109 -19.74 -14.49 -0.94
CA CYS A 109 -19.69 -14.39 0.53
C CYS A 109 -18.88 -15.52 1.17
N VAL A 110 -19.03 -16.76 0.69
CA VAL A 110 -18.23 -17.91 1.15
C VAL A 110 -16.75 -17.68 0.82
N GLY A 111 -16.45 -17.29 -0.43
CA GLY A 111 -15.10 -16.93 -0.86
C GLY A 111 -14.49 -15.81 -0.06
N ALA A 112 -15.26 -14.79 0.29
CA ALA A 112 -14.83 -13.69 1.14
C ALA A 112 -14.45 -14.15 2.55
N ALA A 113 -15.29 -14.99 3.17
CA ALA A 113 -15.04 -15.55 4.49
C ALA A 113 -13.78 -16.44 4.50
N PHE A 114 -13.67 -17.38 3.55
CA PHE A 114 -12.49 -18.23 3.45
C PHE A 114 -11.25 -17.47 2.97
N GLY A 115 -11.40 -16.41 2.19
CA GLY A 115 -10.32 -15.50 1.84
C GLY A 115 -9.68 -14.89 3.08
N VAL A 116 -10.47 -14.46 4.06
CA VAL A 116 -9.97 -13.98 5.36
C VAL A 116 -9.28 -15.11 6.13
N ILE A 117 -9.84 -16.32 6.17
CA ILE A 117 -9.22 -17.47 6.84
C ILE A 117 -7.82 -17.75 6.26
N VAL A 118 -7.72 -17.77 4.94
CA VAL A 118 -6.45 -17.93 4.20
C VAL A 118 -5.51 -16.76 4.46
N GLY A 119 -6.05 -15.54 4.65
CA GLY A 119 -5.29 -14.32 4.93
C GLY A 119 -4.80 -14.18 6.37
N LEU A 120 -5.37 -14.87 7.35
CA LEU A 120 -4.98 -14.75 8.77
C LEU A 120 -3.49 -15.08 9.01
N PRO A 121 -2.92 -16.17 8.45
CA PRO A 121 -1.48 -16.42 8.52
C PRO A 121 -0.62 -15.29 7.95
N ALA A 122 -1.11 -14.52 6.96
CA ALA A 122 -0.39 -13.40 6.36
C ALA A 122 -0.06 -12.27 7.36
N LEU A 123 -0.81 -12.20 8.48
CA LEU A 123 -0.57 -11.21 9.53
C LEU A 123 0.74 -11.48 10.29
N ARG A 124 1.21 -12.73 10.32
CA ARG A 124 2.39 -13.17 11.08
C ARG A 124 3.50 -13.73 10.19
N LEU A 125 3.14 -14.38 9.09
CA LEU A 125 4.07 -15.05 8.19
C LEU A 125 4.42 -14.15 7.01
N ARG A 126 5.70 -14.12 6.65
CA ARG A 126 6.19 -13.43 5.45
C ARG A 126 6.47 -14.41 4.32
N THR A 127 6.18 -13.97 3.11
CA THR A 127 6.65 -14.55 1.84
C THR A 127 6.47 -16.08 1.76
N PHE A 128 7.54 -16.86 1.92
CA PHE A 128 7.56 -18.30 1.69
C PHE A 128 6.65 -19.09 2.65
N TYR A 129 6.66 -18.74 3.94
CA TYR A 129 5.81 -19.42 4.92
C TYR A 129 4.33 -19.19 4.65
N PHE A 130 3.98 -17.99 4.15
CA PHE A 130 2.62 -17.69 3.73
C PHE A 130 2.24 -18.51 2.50
N ALA A 131 3.11 -18.58 1.48
CA ALA A 131 2.87 -19.40 0.29
C ALA A 131 2.61 -20.88 0.64
N MET A 132 3.45 -21.48 1.50
CA MET A 132 3.27 -22.85 1.97
C MET A 132 1.94 -23.05 2.71
N SER A 133 1.54 -22.08 3.54
CA SER A 133 0.24 -22.14 4.22
C SER A 133 -0.93 -22.09 3.23
N THR A 134 -0.85 -21.25 2.19
CA THR A 134 -1.92 -21.21 1.16
C THR A 134 -1.98 -22.50 0.36
N LEU A 135 -0.84 -23.14 0.07
CA LEU A 135 -0.78 -24.43 -0.61
C LEU A 135 -1.41 -25.54 0.24
N GLY A 136 -1.07 -25.59 1.54
CA GLY A 136 -1.71 -26.52 2.47
C GLY A 136 -3.23 -26.32 2.55
N PHE A 137 -3.70 -25.07 2.53
CA PHE A 137 -5.13 -24.77 2.46
C PHE A 137 -5.78 -25.29 1.17
N ALA A 138 -5.12 -25.12 0.02
CA ALA A 138 -5.61 -25.69 -1.25
C ALA A 138 -5.76 -27.20 -1.18
N THR A 139 -4.76 -27.91 -0.64
CA THR A 139 -4.84 -29.35 -0.41
C THR A 139 -5.98 -29.72 0.53
N ILE A 140 -6.18 -28.99 1.63
CA ILE A 140 -7.29 -29.23 2.56
C ILE A 140 -8.64 -29.12 1.84
N VAL A 141 -8.85 -28.05 1.06
CA VAL A 141 -10.11 -27.81 0.34
C VAL A 141 -10.37 -28.92 -0.68
N THR A 142 -9.37 -29.32 -1.47
CA THR A 142 -9.55 -30.37 -2.49
C THR A 142 -9.79 -31.73 -1.86
N GLN A 143 -9.11 -32.08 -0.76
CA GLN A 143 -9.35 -33.33 -0.04
C GLN A 143 -10.72 -33.37 0.63
N ILE A 144 -11.20 -32.25 1.20
CA ILE A 144 -12.57 -32.15 1.72
C ILE A 144 -13.59 -32.32 0.59
N ALA A 145 -13.37 -31.64 -0.55
CA ALA A 145 -14.26 -31.78 -1.71
C ALA A 145 -14.31 -33.21 -2.25
N LEU A 146 -13.20 -33.95 -2.19
CA LEU A 146 -13.14 -35.35 -2.58
C LEU A 146 -13.83 -36.28 -1.58
N ALA A 147 -13.66 -36.05 -0.28
CA ALA A 147 -14.21 -36.88 0.78
C ALA A 147 -15.72 -36.66 1.01
N TRP A 148 -16.23 -35.45 0.79
CA TRP A 148 -17.60 -35.06 1.16
C TRP A 148 -18.66 -35.44 0.12
N GLN A 149 -18.80 -36.75 -0.14
CA GLN A 149 -19.66 -37.29 -1.19
C GLN A 149 -21.12 -36.80 -1.16
N SER A 150 -21.71 -36.65 0.03
CA SER A 150 -23.11 -36.22 0.16
C SER A 150 -23.40 -34.80 -0.33
N VAL A 151 -22.38 -33.93 -0.39
CA VAL A 151 -22.54 -32.54 -0.80
C VAL A 151 -21.93 -32.29 -2.16
N THR A 152 -20.67 -32.71 -2.35
CA THR A 152 -19.89 -32.39 -3.56
C THR A 152 -19.96 -33.46 -4.65
N GLY A 153 -20.56 -34.63 -4.36
CA GLY A 153 -20.47 -35.81 -5.21
C GLY A 153 -19.12 -36.53 -5.15
N GLY A 154 -18.17 -36.05 -4.33
CA GLY A 154 -16.85 -36.64 -4.17
C GLY A 154 -16.12 -36.81 -5.51
N GLY A 155 -15.58 -38.01 -5.77
CA GLY A 155 -14.89 -38.32 -7.03
C GLY A 155 -15.82 -38.44 -8.25
N ILE A 156 -17.14 -38.61 -8.06
CA ILE A 156 -18.12 -38.62 -9.16
C ILE A 156 -18.35 -37.19 -9.67
N GLY A 157 -18.21 -36.21 -8.78
CA GLY A 157 -18.41 -34.80 -9.07
C GLY A 157 -19.88 -34.39 -9.09
N ILE A 158 -20.10 -33.11 -9.37
CA ILE A 158 -21.42 -32.47 -9.42
C ILE A 158 -21.60 -31.77 -10.76
N ALA A 159 -22.82 -31.73 -11.29
CA ALA A 159 -23.10 -31.02 -12.53
C ALA A 159 -22.73 -29.52 -12.44
N GLY A 160 -22.17 -28.98 -13.51
CA GLY A 160 -21.97 -27.55 -13.65
C GLY A 160 -23.31 -26.81 -13.70
N PRO A 161 -23.42 -25.59 -13.15
CA PRO A 161 -24.67 -24.85 -13.17
C PRO A 161 -24.94 -24.30 -14.56
N GLU A 162 -26.18 -24.42 -15.03
CA GLU A 162 -26.61 -23.84 -16.30
C GLU A 162 -27.18 -22.43 -16.08
N PHE A 163 -26.77 -21.49 -16.94
CA PHE A 163 -27.33 -20.15 -16.94
C PHE A 163 -28.59 -20.07 -17.81
N PRO A 164 -29.61 -19.29 -17.43
CA PRO A 164 -30.81 -19.13 -18.24
C PRO A 164 -30.52 -18.30 -19.51
N GLU A 165 -31.43 -18.37 -20.48
CA GLU A 165 -31.39 -17.50 -21.68
C GLU A 165 -31.29 -16.02 -21.30
N PRO A 166 -30.46 -15.21 -21.99
CA PRO A 166 -29.67 -15.53 -23.21
C PRO A 166 -28.27 -16.11 -22.95
N PHE A 167 -27.92 -16.39 -21.69
CA PHE A 167 -26.55 -16.74 -21.27
C PHE A 167 -26.24 -18.25 -21.32
N ASN A 168 -27.20 -19.07 -21.78
CA ASN A 168 -27.02 -20.49 -22.07
C ASN A 168 -26.25 -20.75 -23.37
N THR A 169 -26.07 -19.75 -24.23
CA THR A 169 -25.33 -19.86 -25.49
C THR A 169 -23.84 -19.59 -25.28
N ALA A 170 -22.96 -20.14 -26.14
CA ALA A 170 -21.51 -19.93 -26.04
C ALA A 170 -21.13 -18.44 -26.02
N TRP A 171 -21.72 -17.65 -26.93
CA TRP A 171 -21.47 -16.20 -27.02
C TRP A 171 -22.18 -15.39 -25.94
N GLY A 172 -23.41 -15.76 -25.57
CA GLY A 172 -24.09 -15.13 -24.44
C GLY A 172 -23.30 -15.28 -23.14
N TYR A 173 -22.80 -16.49 -22.89
CA TYR A 173 -21.97 -16.78 -21.72
C TYR A 173 -20.61 -16.07 -21.75
N TYR A 174 -19.99 -16.00 -22.93
CA TYR A 174 -18.77 -15.21 -23.15
C TYR A 174 -18.96 -13.75 -22.73
N TYR A 175 -20.02 -13.08 -23.21
CA TYR A 175 -20.30 -11.70 -22.86
C TYR A 175 -20.57 -11.50 -21.37
N LEU A 176 -21.25 -12.45 -20.72
CA LEU A 176 -21.44 -12.43 -19.27
C LEU A 176 -20.10 -12.46 -18.54
N CYS A 177 -19.20 -13.37 -18.91
CA CYS A 177 -17.89 -13.49 -18.27
C CYS A 177 -17.01 -12.25 -18.51
N ILE A 178 -17.06 -11.66 -19.70
CA ILE A 178 -16.39 -10.38 -20.00
C ILE A 178 -16.96 -9.24 -19.15
N ALA A 179 -18.27 -9.20 -18.93
CA ALA A 179 -18.89 -8.21 -18.04
C ALA A 179 -18.39 -8.36 -16.59
N PHE A 180 -18.30 -9.59 -16.06
CA PHE A 180 -17.71 -9.83 -14.75
C PHE A 180 -16.23 -9.42 -14.69
N ALA A 181 -15.45 -9.72 -15.73
CA ALA A 181 -14.05 -9.30 -15.82
C ALA A 181 -13.91 -7.76 -15.86
N ALA A 182 -14.83 -7.06 -16.53
CA ALA A 182 -14.93 -5.60 -16.53
C ALA A 182 -15.18 -5.06 -15.13
N VAL A 183 -16.17 -5.61 -14.44
CA VAL A 183 -16.54 -5.19 -13.08
C VAL A 183 -15.40 -5.47 -12.11
N ALA A 184 -14.78 -6.64 -12.17
CA ALA A 184 -13.62 -7.00 -11.34
C ALA A 184 -12.46 -6.03 -11.57
N THR A 185 -12.18 -5.70 -12.84
CA THR A 185 -11.13 -4.74 -13.20
C THR A 185 -11.45 -3.33 -12.74
N TRP A 186 -12.70 -2.88 -12.90
CA TRP A 186 -13.16 -1.58 -12.43
C TRP A 186 -13.03 -1.45 -10.91
N ILE A 187 -13.47 -2.48 -10.16
CA ILE A 187 -13.32 -2.57 -8.71
C ILE A 187 -11.83 -2.53 -8.31
N SER A 188 -11.00 -3.37 -8.91
CA SER A 188 -9.55 -3.41 -8.62
C SER A 188 -8.87 -2.08 -8.94
N ALA A 189 -9.24 -1.42 -10.04
CA ALA A 189 -8.72 -0.10 -10.43
C ALA A 189 -9.11 0.98 -9.41
N ASN A 190 -10.36 0.99 -8.96
CA ASN A 190 -10.85 1.93 -7.97
C ASN A 190 -10.13 1.78 -6.63
N VAL A 191 -9.93 0.54 -6.16
CA VAL A 191 -9.17 0.25 -4.94
C VAL A 191 -7.72 0.68 -5.12
N ALA A 192 -7.08 0.31 -6.22
CA ALA A 192 -5.68 0.64 -6.54
C ALA A 192 -5.41 2.16 -6.57
N HIS A 193 -6.32 2.95 -7.14
CA HIS A 193 -6.19 4.40 -7.22
C HIS A 193 -6.58 5.14 -5.95
N SER A 194 -7.26 4.49 -5.02
CA SER A 194 -7.65 5.08 -3.74
C SER A 194 -6.50 5.10 -2.71
N ARG A 195 -6.74 5.78 -1.59
CA ARG A 195 -5.89 5.72 -0.40
C ARG A 195 -5.63 4.30 0.10
N PHE A 196 -6.56 3.37 -0.11
CA PHE A 196 -6.40 1.98 0.33
C PHE A 196 -5.37 1.25 -0.52
N GLY A 197 -5.37 1.48 -1.85
CA GLY A 197 -4.33 0.97 -2.75
C GLY A 197 -2.95 1.51 -2.38
N ARG A 198 -2.83 2.82 -2.13
CA ARG A 198 -1.58 3.43 -1.64
C ARG A 198 -1.14 2.86 -0.30
N ALA A 199 -2.07 2.64 0.62
CA ALA A 199 -1.80 2.06 1.93
C ALA A 199 -1.32 0.60 1.83
N LEU A 200 -1.87 -0.21 0.92
CA LEU A 200 -1.41 -1.57 0.67
C LEU A 200 0.04 -1.60 0.16
N ILE A 201 0.35 -0.75 -0.82
CA ILE A 201 1.73 -0.63 -1.33
C ILE A 201 2.67 -0.12 -0.23
N ALA A 202 2.22 0.81 0.61
CA ALA A 202 3.00 1.29 1.75
C ALA A 202 3.29 0.18 2.76
N VAL A 203 2.30 -0.67 3.08
CA VAL A 203 2.49 -1.83 3.95
C VAL A 203 3.46 -2.85 3.33
N ARG A 204 3.43 -3.01 2.01
CA ARG A 204 4.32 -3.90 1.25
C ARG A 204 5.77 -3.42 1.28
N ASP A 205 6.02 -2.17 0.89
CA ASP A 205 7.37 -1.67 0.59
C ASP A 205 8.01 -0.94 1.78
N ALA A 206 7.19 -0.33 2.64
CA ALA A 206 7.63 0.55 3.73
C ALA A 206 6.76 0.40 4.98
N GLU A 207 6.59 -0.85 5.47
CA GLU A 207 5.69 -1.21 6.58
C GLU A 207 5.76 -0.26 7.78
N VAL A 208 6.99 0.06 8.22
CA VAL A 208 7.21 0.98 9.35
C VAL A 208 6.64 2.36 9.04
N ALA A 209 6.91 2.95 7.87
CA ALA A 209 6.36 4.26 7.52
C ALA A 209 4.83 4.26 7.36
N ALA A 210 4.25 3.15 6.88
CA ALA A 210 2.81 3.00 6.81
C ALA A 210 2.18 3.06 8.21
N GLU A 211 2.73 2.33 9.19
CA GLU A 211 2.21 2.34 10.55
C GLU A 211 2.37 3.70 11.25
N ALA A 212 3.49 4.41 11.02
CA ALA A 212 3.73 5.75 11.56
C ALA A 212 2.74 6.80 11.02
N THR A 213 2.12 6.56 9.87
CA THR A 213 1.08 7.43 9.29
C THR A 213 -0.34 6.99 9.66
N GLY A 214 -0.48 5.99 10.55
CA GLY A 214 -1.77 5.55 11.07
C GLY A 214 -2.44 4.43 10.26
N ILE A 215 -1.74 3.83 9.31
CA ILE A 215 -2.23 2.68 8.54
C ILE A 215 -2.16 1.43 9.41
N SER A 216 -3.28 0.72 9.52
CA SER A 216 -3.34 -0.56 10.24
C SER A 216 -3.18 -1.71 9.25
N LYS A 217 -2.00 -2.35 9.24
CA LYS A 217 -1.72 -3.54 8.42
C LYS A 217 -2.81 -4.63 8.53
N PRO A 218 -3.26 -5.05 9.73
CA PRO A 218 -4.30 -6.07 9.83
C PRO A 218 -5.60 -5.70 9.13
N ARG A 219 -6.05 -4.45 9.26
CA ARG A 219 -7.28 -3.98 8.61
C ARG A 219 -7.16 -3.96 7.08
N MET A 220 -6.00 -3.55 6.57
CA MET A 220 -5.74 -3.53 5.12
C MET A 220 -5.70 -4.94 4.54
N LEU A 221 -5.01 -5.87 5.20
CA LEU A 221 -4.93 -7.26 4.76
C LEU A 221 -6.29 -7.94 4.83
N ILE A 222 -7.05 -7.81 5.92
CA ILE A 222 -8.39 -8.41 6.02
C ILE A 222 -9.31 -7.89 4.90
N ALA A 223 -9.34 -6.58 4.66
CA ALA A 223 -10.17 -6.00 3.60
C ALA A 223 -9.82 -6.53 2.20
N ILE A 224 -8.52 -6.65 1.89
CA ILE A 224 -8.08 -7.11 0.57
C ILE A 224 -8.29 -8.61 0.37
N PHE A 225 -8.10 -9.41 1.41
CA PHE A 225 -8.37 -10.86 1.36
C PHE A 225 -9.87 -11.15 1.23
N LEU A 226 -10.73 -10.35 1.87
CA LEU A 226 -12.18 -10.43 1.72
C LEU A 226 -12.59 -10.18 0.25
N LEU A 227 -12.11 -9.08 -0.33
CA LEU A 227 -12.43 -8.73 -1.72
C LEU A 227 -11.86 -9.75 -2.72
N ALA A 228 -10.59 -10.11 -2.58
CA ALA A 228 -9.93 -11.02 -3.50
C ALA A 228 -10.53 -12.44 -3.42
N GLY A 229 -10.93 -12.89 -2.22
CA GLY A 229 -11.61 -14.17 -2.05
C GLY A 229 -13.02 -14.19 -2.64
N ALA A 230 -13.77 -13.08 -2.54
CA ALA A 230 -15.06 -12.93 -3.20
C ALA A 230 -14.92 -13.05 -4.73
N LEU A 231 -13.95 -12.34 -5.33
CA LEU A 231 -13.69 -12.40 -6.77
C LEU A 231 -13.25 -13.79 -7.23
N ALA A 232 -12.38 -14.46 -6.46
CA ALA A 232 -11.95 -15.82 -6.78
C ALA A 232 -13.11 -16.83 -6.72
N ALA A 233 -14.02 -16.70 -5.76
CA ALA A 233 -15.18 -17.58 -5.68
C ALA A 233 -16.23 -17.29 -6.75
N VAL A 234 -16.43 -16.03 -7.14
CA VAL A 234 -17.25 -15.69 -8.33
C VAL A 234 -16.64 -16.30 -9.58
N ALA A 235 -15.33 -16.18 -9.77
CA ALA A 235 -14.63 -16.85 -10.88
C ALA A 235 -14.81 -18.37 -10.82
N GLY A 236 -14.82 -18.96 -9.62
CA GLY A 236 -15.11 -20.39 -9.42
C GLY A 236 -16.50 -20.78 -9.88
N GLY A 237 -17.52 -20.02 -9.49
CA GLY A 237 -18.90 -20.23 -9.92
C GLY A 237 -19.10 -20.05 -11.42
N LEU A 238 -18.34 -19.18 -12.08
CA LEU A 238 -18.34 -19.07 -13.54
C LEU A 238 -17.55 -20.22 -14.21
N PHE A 239 -16.43 -20.63 -13.61
CA PHE A 239 -15.63 -21.75 -14.10
C PHE A 239 -16.44 -23.06 -14.08
N ALA A 240 -17.27 -23.24 -13.06
CA ALA A 240 -18.19 -24.34 -12.90
C ALA A 240 -19.08 -24.60 -14.13
N SER A 241 -19.59 -23.54 -14.76
CA SER A 241 -20.46 -23.65 -15.94
C SER A 241 -19.73 -23.96 -17.24
N LEU A 242 -18.40 -23.85 -17.27
CA LEU A 242 -17.62 -24.32 -18.42
C LEU A 242 -17.43 -25.83 -18.42
N GLN A 243 -17.67 -26.49 -17.29
CA GLN A 243 -17.50 -27.92 -17.13
C GLN A 243 -18.85 -28.60 -17.03
N THR A 244 -19.04 -29.71 -17.74
CA THR A 244 -20.25 -30.52 -17.60
C THR A 244 -20.36 -31.11 -16.18
N TYR A 245 -19.23 -31.55 -15.63
CA TYR A 245 -19.11 -32.03 -14.26
C TYR A 245 -17.88 -31.44 -13.58
N ILE A 246 -18.03 -31.09 -12.31
CA ILE A 246 -16.95 -30.56 -11.47
C ILE A 246 -16.45 -31.66 -10.56
N THR A 247 -15.21 -32.07 -10.81
CA THR A 247 -14.47 -32.99 -9.96
C THR A 247 -13.32 -32.27 -9.24
N PRO A 248 -12.86 -32.76 -8.08
CA PRO A 248 -11.79 -32.09 -7.34
C PRO A 248 -10.48 -32.00 -8.13
N ASP A 249 -10.24 -32.95 -9.03
CA ASP A 249 -9.05 -33.04 -9.86
C ASP A 249 -8.96 -31.91 -10.92
N ALA A 250 -10.07 -31.21 -11.18
CA ALA A 250 -10.07 -30.02 -12.05
C ALA A 250 -9.29 -28.84 -11.44
N PHE A 251 -9.01 -28.87 -10.14
CA PHE A 251 -8.39 -27.78 -9.38
C PHE A 251 -6.95 -28.11 -8.98
N THR A 252 -6.07 -28.13 -9.97
CA THR A 252 -4.68 -28.57 -9.77
C THR A 252 -3.76 -27.47 -9.24
N PHE A 253 -2.60 -27.90 -8.72
CA PHE A 253 -1.50 -27.01 -8.39
C PHE A 253 -0.99 -26.24 -9.63
N ASP A 254 -0.99 -26.87 -10.80
CA ASP A 254 -0.54 -26.23 -12.05
C ASP A 254 -1.41 -25.01 -12.40
N LEU A 255 -2.71 -25.09 -12.14
CA LEU A 255 -3.63 -23.96 -12.31
C LEU A 255 -3.30 -22.80 -11.35
N SER A 256 -2.94 -23.10 -10.10
CA SER A 256 -2.47 -22.10 -9.14
C SER A 256 -1.22 -21.38 -9.63
N VAL A 257 -0.26 -22.15 -10.15
CA VAL A 257 0.98 -21.62 -10.71
C VAL A 257 0.67 -20.77 -11.94
N LEU A 258 -0.23 -21.20 -12.82
CA LEU A 258 -0.67 -20.42 -13.99
C LEU A 258 -1.20 -19.04 -13.58
N PHE A 259 -2.07 -18.96 -12.57
CA PHE A 259 -2.57 -17.66 -12.10
C PHE A 259 -1.48 -16.77 -11.53
N PHE A 260 -0.54 -17.35 -10.78
CA PHE A 260 0.60 -16.60 -10.27
C PHE A 260 1.49 -16.05 -11.39
N ILE A 261 1.76 -16.87 -12.41
CA ILE A 261 2.54 -16.47 -13.59
C ILE A 261 1.82 -15.37 -14.37
N ALA A 262 0.49 -15.45 -14.50
CA ALA A 262 -0.30 -14.42 -15.20
C ALA A 262 -0.03 -13.04 -14.60
N ILE A 263 0.02 -12.93 -13.26
CA ILE A 263 0.33 -11.68 -12.56
C ILE A 263 1.75 -11.23 -12.86
N LEU A 264 2.70 -12.15 -12.83
CA LEU A 264 4.11 -11.83 -13.06
C LEU A 264 4.36 -11.33 -14.48
N ILE A 265 3.81 -12.01 -15.49
CA ILE A 265 3.90 -11.62 -16.91
C ILE A 265 3.16 -10.30 -17.15
N GLY A 266 1.95 -10.17 -16.63
CA GLY A 266 1.15 -8.96 -16.75
C GLY A 266 1.78 -7.73 -16.10
N GLY A 267 2.55 -7.94 -15.04
CA GLY A 267 3.16 -6.91 -14.21
C GLY A 267 2.47 -6.84 -12.85
N ARG A 268 3.24 -7.21 -11.81
CA ARG A 268 2.76 -7.18 -10.42
C ARG A 268 2.34 -5.77 -10.02
N GLY A 269 1.15 -5.62 -9.45
CA GLY A 269 0.64 -4.31 -9.02
C GLY A 269 0.16 -3.41 -10.16
N SER A 270 0.13 -3.91 -11.40
CA SER A 270 -0.52 -3.22 -12.52
C SER A 270 -2.02 -3.50 -12.54
N ILE A 271 -2.83 -2.50 -12.90
CA ILE A 271 -4.28 -2.66 -13.07
C ILE A 271 -4.60 -3.50 -14.33
N LEU A 272 -3.85 -3.29 -15.41
CA LEU A 272 -4.03 -4.03 -16.67
C LEU A 272 -3.25 -5.34 -16.73
N GLY A 273 -2.32 -5.54 -15.80
CA GLY A 273 -1.48 -6.73 -15.74
C GLY A 273 -2.29 -8.03 -15.74
N PRO A 274 -3.29 -8.21 -14.85
CA PRO A 274 -4.15 -9.38 -14.82
C PRO A 274 -4.73 -9.74 -16.18
N MET A 275 -5.30 -8.76 -16.87
CA MET A 275 -5.90 -8.93 -18.19
C MET A 275 -4.89 -9.43 -19.23
N LEU A 276 -3.76 -8.73 -19.36
CA LEU A 276 -2.73 -9.07 -20.35
C LEU A 276 -2.12 -10.44 -20.04
N GLY A 277 -1.84 -10.70 -18.77
CA GLY A 277 -1.29 -11.96 -18.30
C GLY A 277 -2.21 -13.15 -18.59
N THR A 278 -3.50 -13.04 -18.28
CA THR A 278 -4.45 -14.13 -18.54
C THR A 278 -4.71 -14.35 -20.02
N ILE A 279 -4.85 -13.28 -20.82
CA ILE A 279 -5.05 -13.40 -22.26
C ILE A 279 -3.84 -14.11 -22.90
N ILE A 280 -2.62 -13.67 -22.57
CA ILE A 280 -1.40 -14.28 -23.11
C ILE A 280 -1.30 -15.75 -22.68
N LEU A 281 -1.46 -16.05 -21.40
CA LEU A 281 -1.32 -17.43 -20.92
C LEU A 281 -2.44 -18.37 -21.36
N THR A 282 -3.60 -17.83 -21.76
CA THR A 282 -4.71 -18.66 -22.27
C THR A 282 -4.58 -18.90 -23.77
N ILE A 283 -4.11 -17.91 -24.54
CA ILE A 283 -3.98 -18.02 -26.02
C ILE A 283 -2.68 -18.69 -26.42
N LEU A 284 -1.59 -18.43 -25.71
CA LEU A 284 -0.26 -18.93 -26.06
C LEU A 284 -0.23 -20.46 -26.22
N PRO A 285 -0.89 -21.26 -25.35
CA PRO A 285 -0.86 -22.70 -25.53
C PRO A 285 -1.53 -23.21 -26.80
N GLU A 286 -2.56 -22.52 -27.27
CA GLU A 286 -3.26 -22.88 -28.50
C GLU A 286 -2.39 -22.58 -29.73
N ILE A 287 -1.59 -21.50 -29.68
CA ILE A 287 -0.61 -21.19 -30.73
C ILE A 287 0.55 -22.19 -30.72
N ALA A 288 0.97 -22.64 -29.53
CA ALA A 288 2.05 -23.60 -29.35
C ALA A 288 1.61 -25.07 -29.54
N ALA A 289 0.31 -25.33 -29.74
CA ALA A 289 -0.25 -26.67 -29.91
C ALA A 289 0.41 -27.51 -31.04
N PRO A 290 0.81 -26.94 -32.20
CA PRO A 290 1.55 -27.69 -33.22
C PRO A 290 2.92 -28.21 -32.74
N LEU A 291 3.46 -27.61 -31.67
CA LEU A 291 4.71 -27.97 -31.02
C LEU A 291 4.45 -28.69 -29.67
N ALA A 292 3.30 -29.36 -29.52
CA ALA A 292 2.83 -29.93 -28.25
C ALA A 292 3.91 -30.71 -27.47
N ALA A 293 4.76 -31.48 -28.16
CA ALA A 293 5.85 -32.25 -27.55
C ALA A 293 6.89 -31.39 -26.80
N TRP A 294 7.06 -30.13 -27.20
CA TRP A 294 7.99 -29.16 -26.62
C TRP A 294 7.29 -28.04 -25.86
N SER A 295 5.95 -28.04 -25.82
CA SER A 295 5.15 -26.93 -25.28
C SER A 295 5.56 -26.55 -23.85
N THR A 296 5.66 -27.51 -22.94
CA THR A 296 6.09 -27.29 -21.54
C THR A 296 7.49 -26.65 -21.46
N PHE A 297 8.42 -27.10 -22.30
CA PHE A 297 9.78 -26.56 -22.34
C PHE A 297 9.80 -25.12 -22.89
N LEU A 298 9.05 -24.87 -23.96
CA LEU A 298 8.91 -23.53 -24.55
C LEU A 298 8.23 -22.55 -23.57
N TYR A 299 7.24 -22.99 -22.79
CA TYR A 299 6.65 -22.16 -21.75
C TYR A 299 7.64 -21.84 -20.64
N ALA A 300 8.42 -22.82 -20.17
CA ALA A 300 9.43 -22.60 -19.14
C ALA A 300 10.49 -21.57 -19.60
N ILE A 301 10.95 -21.67 -20.84
CA ILE A 301 11.89 -20.70 -21.42
C ILE A 301 11.25 -19.33 -21.58
N LEU A 302 10.05 -19.24 -22.18
CA LEU A 302 9.38 -17.97 -22.38
C LEU A 302 9.14 -17.26 -21.04
N LEU A 303 8.69 -18.01 -20.04
CA LEU A 303 8.51 -17.52 -18.69
C LEU A 303 9.83 -17.02 -18.10
N LEU A 304 10.90 -17.81 -18.21
CA LEU A 304 12.22 -17.41 -17.75
C LEU A 304 12.67 -16.10 -18.43
N VAL A 305 12.48 -15.97 -19.74
CA VAL A 305 12.82 -14.77 -20.50
C VAL A 305 12.01 -13.57 -20.02
N ILE A 306 10.69 -13.70 -19.85
CA ILE A 306 9.86 -12.57 -19.38
C ILE A 306 10.27 -12.15 -17.97
N VAL A 307 10.52 -13.11 -17.08
CA VAL A 307 10.92 -12.82 -15.69
C VAL A 307 12.29 -12.16 -15.62
N LEU A 308 13.26 -12.59 -16.44
CA LEU A 308 14.61 -12.03 -16.46
C LEU A 308 14.71 -10.70 -17.21
N ALA A 309 14.07 -10.59 -18.38
CA ALA A 309 14.17 -9.42 -19.23
C ALA A 309 13.20 -8.29 -18.83
N MET A 310 12.07 -8.63 -18.18
CA MET A 310 11.00 -7.70 -17.86
C MET A 310 10.54 -7.84 -16.40
N PRO A 311 11.36 -7.44 -15.41
CA PRO A 311 11.05 -7.60 -13.98
C PRO A 311 9.77 -6.85 -13.52
N GLY A 312 9.33 -5.83 -14.29
CA GLY A 312 8.06 -5.13 -14.08
C GLY A 312 6.87 -5.67 -14.90
N GLY A 313 7.07 -6.75 -15.65
CA GLY A 313 6.10 -7.32 -16.59
C GLY A 313 5.79 -6.41 -17.78
N ILE A 314 4.78 -6.80 -18.57
CA ILE A 314 4.38 -6.09 -19.80
C ILE A 314 3.84 -4.70 -19.51
N ALA A 315 3.18 -4.50 -18.37
CA ALA A 315 2.69 -3.19 -17.97
C ALA A 315 3.79 -2.12 -17.85
N ALA A 316 5.00 -2.50 -17.43
CA ALA A 316 6.12 -1.56 -17.31
C ALA A 316 6.67 -1.06 -18.66
N LEU A 317 6.40 -1.78 -19.76
CA LEU A 317 6.75 -1.32 -21.11
C LEU A 317 5.88 -0.15 -21.57
N LEU A 318 4.66 -0.06 -21.04
CA LEU A 318 3.68 0.97 -21.41
C LEU A 318 3.87 2.28 -20.63
N ASP A 319 4.72 2.31 -19.60
CA ASP A 319 4.99 3.50 -18.78
C ASP A 319 6.10 4.39 -19.37
N PHE A 320 5.78 5.04 -20.50
CA PHE A 320 6.72 5.91 -21.22
C PHE A 320 7.04 7.22 -20.48
N ARG A 321 6.17 7.67 -19.58
CA ARG A 321 6.30 8.98 -18.91
C ARG A 321 7.46 8.98 -17.90
N ASN A 322 7.68 7.85 -17.24
CA ASN A 322 8.76 7.68 -16.26
C ASN A 322 10.16 7.47 -16.85
N ARG A 323 10.30 7.41 -18.18
CA ARG A 323 11.59 7.22 -18.86
C ARG A 323 12.32 8.52 -19.22
N ARG A 324 11.67 9.68 -19.07
CA ARG A 324 12.30 10.98 -19.40
C ARG A 324 13.48 11.28 -18.46
N PRO A 325 14.65 11.73 -18.97
CA PRO A 325 15.77 12.11 -18.12
C PRO A 325 15.38 13.29 -17.22
N LEU A 326 15.83 13.25 -15.96
CA LEU A 326 15.65 14.34 -15.00
C LEU A 326 16.81 15.32 -15.14
N ALA A 327 16.56 16.59 -14.85
CA ALA A 327 17.62 17.59 -14.78
C ALA A 327 18.65 17.19 -13.70
N SER A 328 19.93 17.39 -13.99
CA SER A 328 21.04 17.05 -13.09
C SER A 328 21.19 18.06 -11.95
N ASN A 329 20.89 19.34 -12.19
CA ASN A 329 21.03 20.42 -11.21
C ASN A 329 19.68 20.79 -10.58
N ARG A 330 19.25 20.00 -9.59
CA ARG A 330 17.98 20.18 -8.89
C ARG A 330 18.25 20.75 -7.49
N ALA A 331 18.19 22.07 -7.36
CA ALA A 331 18.30 22.71 -6.06
C ALA A 331 16.96 22.66 -5.32
N ILE A 332 16.96 22.15 -4.09
CA ILE A 332 15.78 22.16 -3.22
C ILE A 332 15.63 23.55 -2.61
N VAL A 333 14.56 24.28 -2.94
CA VAL A 333 14.28 25.60 -2.38
C VAL A 333 12.95 25.54 -1.62
N PRO A 334 12.98 25.29 -0.30
CA PRO A 334 11.79 25.30 0.52
C PRO A 334 11.13 26.69 0.53
N ARG A 335 9.80 26.73 0.65
CA ARG A 335 8.99 27.93 0.81
C ARG A 335 8.22 27.86 2.14
N PRO A 336 8.89 28.12 3.29
CA PRO A 336 8.25 27.95 4.59
C PRO A 336 7.06 28.88 4.83
N ALA A 337 7.01 30.03 4.16
CA ALA A 337 5.87 30.96 4.23
C ALA A 337 4.54 30.30 3.83
N ALA A 338 4.55 29.35 2.91
CA ALA A 338 3.36 28.64 2.44
C ALA A 338 2.76 27.69 3.49
N LEU A 339 3.48 27.38 4.59
CA LEU A 339 2.94 26.60 5.72
C LEU A 339 1.70 27.27 6.33
N GLY A 340 1.65 28.61 6.31
CA GLY A 340 0.56 29.40 6.88
C GLY A 340 -0.80 29.10 6.27
N ASP A 341 -0.81 28.80 4.98
CA ASP A 341 -2.03 28.60 4.17
C ASP A 341 -2.56 27.16 4.24
N ILE A 342 -1.71 26.20 4.64
CA ILE A 342 -2.01 24.77 4.55
C ILE A 342 -2.16 24.12 5.93
N MET A 343 -1.25 24.43 6.86
CA MET A 343 -1.28 23.85 8.21
C MET A 343 -2.16 24.69 9.14
N ARG A 344 -2.86 24.04 10.05
CA ARG A 344 -3.61 24.76 11.08
C ARG A 344 -2.62 25.29 12.13
N LYS A 345 -2.84 26.51 12.63
CA LYS A 345 -2.10 26.99 13.80
C LYS A 345 -2.61 26.24 15.03
N SER A 346 -1.71 25.57 15.77
CA SER A 346 -2.11 24.86 16.99
C SER A 346 -2.49 25.88 18.07
N ALA A 347 -3.70 25.79 18.62
CA ALA A 347 -4.22 26.70 19.64
C ALA A 347 -3.76 26.25 21.03
N GLY A 348 -2.53 26.62 21.43
CA GLY A 348 -1.98 26.31 22.75
C GLY A 348 -1.85 24.80 22.97
N GLY A 349 -0.81 24.19 22.39
CA GLY A 349 -0.69 22.73 22.34
C GLY A 349 -0.55 22.07 23.72
N ARG A 350 -0.87 20.77 23.75
CA ARG A 350 -0.68 19.92 24.94
C ARG A 350 0.76 19.41 24.96
N PRO A 351 1.52 19.52 26.06
CA PRO A 351 2.89 19.03 26.10
C PRO A 351 2.94 17.49 25.98
N LEU A 352 4.00 16.99 25.35
CA LEU A 352 4.33 15.57 25.36
C LEU A 352 5.26 15.31 26.54
N SER A 353 4.78 14.56 27.53
CA SER A 353 5.50 14.30 28.78
C SER A 353 5.79 12.82 28.96
N LEU A 354 7.06 12.49 29.19
CA LEU A 354 7.56 11.18 29.55
C LEU A 354 7.98 11.24 31.02
N ARG A 355 7.55 10.24 31.82
CA ARG A 355 7.89 10.14 33.23
C ARG A 355 8.37 8.74 33.58
N GLY A 356 9.61 8.63 34.07
CA GLY A 356 10.24 7.39 34.53
C GLY A 356 10.28 6.29 33.48
N ILE A 357 10.43 6.63 32.20
CA ILE A 357 10.37 5.64 31.12
C ILE A 357 11.54 4.67 31.25
N ALA A 358 11.23 3.37 31.24
CA ALA A 358 12.22 2.31 31.34
C ALA A 358 12.01 1.27 30.24
N LEU A 359 13.10 0.85 29.59
CA LEU A 359 13.08 -0.20 28.57
C LEU A 359 14.39 -0.98 28.55
N SER A 360 14.27 -2.31 28.56
CA SER A 360 15.41 -3.23 28.51
C SER A 360 15.25 -4.27 27.42
N PHE A 361 16.33 -4.55 26.69
CA PHE A 361 16.45 -5.63 25.71
C PHE A 361 17.37 -6.70 26.26
N GLY A 362 16.82 -7.86 26.61
CA GLY A 362 17.55 -8.86 27.40
C GLY A 362 18.13 -8.23 28.67
N ASN A 363 19.46 -8.28 28.81
CA ASN A 363 20.18 -7.74 29.96
C ASN A 363 20.60 -6.26 29.80
N VAL A 364 20.39 -5.65 28.63
CA VAL A 364 20.78 -4.26 28.37
C VAL A 364 19.61 -3.33 28.72
N ARG A 365 19.83 -2.42 29.68
CA ARG A 365 18.90 -1.31 29.95
C ARG A 365 19.15 -0.21 28.93
N ALA A 366 18.28 -0.10 27.93
CA ALA A 366 18.41 0.88 26.86
C ALA A 366 17.85 2.26 27.26
N ILE A 367 16.87 2.28 28.17
CA ILE A 367 16.37 3.49 28.83
C ILE A 367 16.15 3.14 30.31
N ASP A 368 16.65 3.96 31.22
CA ASP A 368 16.65 3.71 32.66
C ASP A 368 16.12 4.93 33.44
N GLY A 369 14.79 5.10 33.46
CA GLY A 369 14.12 6.16 34.22
C GLY A 369 14.16 7.53 33.54
N LEU A 370 13.84 7.58 32.25
CA LEU A 370 13.87 8.83 31.47
C LEU A 370 12.65 9.72 31.74
N ASP A 371 12.92 10.97 32.11
CA ASP A 371 11.96 12.07 32.21
C ASP A 371 12.22 13.09 31.09
N LEU A 372 11.26 13.31 30.20
CA LEU A 372 11.42 14.22 29.06
C LEU A 372 10.11 14.97 28.81
N ASP A 373 10.19 16.29 28.67
CA ASP A 373 9.07 17.13 28.26
C ASP A 373 9.39 17.78 26.92
N VAL A 374 8.47 17.65 25.96
CA VAL A 374 8.54 18.38 24.69
C VAL A 374 7.37 19.35 24.66
N ALA A 375 7.69 20.63 24.66
CA ALA A 375 6.71 21.69 24.62
C ALA A 375 6.19 21.91 23.18
N PRO A 376 4.89 22.23 23.01
CA PRO A 376 4.37 22.63 21.71
C PRO A 376 4.99 23.94 21.23
N GLY A 377 5.24 24.05 19.93
CA GLY A 377 5.84 25.22 19.31
C GLY A 377 7.28 25.51 19.76
N ARG A 378 7.97 24.51 20.34
CA ARG A 378 9.39 24.54 20.66
C ARG A 378 10.13 23.41 19.96
N ILE A 379 11.41 23.62 19.73
CA ILE A 379 12.32 22.64 19.17
C ILE A 379 13.19 22.09 20.31
N HIS A 380 13.01 20.81 20.61
CA HIS A 380 13.75 20.07 21.63
C HIS A 380 14.81 19.19 20.97
N GLY A 381 16.08 19.40 21.30
CA GLY A 381 17.19 18.57 20.86
C GLY A 381 17.38 17.35 21.77
N LEU A 382 17.55 16.16 21.20
CA LEU A 382 17.93 14.96 21.93
C LEU A 382 19.25 14.43 21.38
N ILE A 383 20.34 14.69 22.11
CA ILE A 383 21.72 14.39 21.68
C ILE A 383 22.41 13.39 22.61
N GLY A 384 23.60 12.94 22.22
CA GLY A 384 24.42 12.00 23.00
C GLY A 384 25.14 10.97 22.11
N PRO A 385 26.09 10.19 22.67
CA PRO A 385 26.87 9.22 21.91
C PRO A 385 26.02 8.08 21.32
N ASN A 386 26.61 7.30 20.42
CA ASN A 386 25.95 6.13 19.85
C ASN A 386 25.64 5.11 20.94
N GLY A 387 24.44 4.53 20.90
CA GLY A 387 23.96 3.62 21.94
C GLY A 387 23.44 4.29 23.22
N SER A 388 23.38 5.62 23.29
CA SER A 388 22.89 6.32 24.50
C SER A 388 21.38 6.21 24.77
N GLY A 389 20.59 5.69 23.81
CA GLY A 389 19.14 5.52 23.95
C GLY A 389 18.28 6.52 23.15
N LYS A 390 18.86 7.37 22.29
CA LYS A 390 18.12 8.36 21.47
C LYS A 390 17.05 7.73 20.57
N THR A 391 17.46 6.83 19.68
CA THR A 391 16.55 6.14 18.75
C THR A 391 15.55 5.25 19.51
N THR A 392 15.99 4.66 20.62
CA THR A 392 15.11 3.90 21.52
C THR A 392 14.01 4.78 22.11
N THR A 393 14.36 6.00 22.54
CA THR A 393 13.40 6.99 23.05
C THR A 393 12.41 7.39 21.96
N LEU A 394 12.89 7.68 20.74
CA LEU A 394 12.02 7.94 19.59
C LEU A 394 11.06 6.77 19.32
N ASN A 395 11.54 5.52 19.38
CA ASN A 395 10.74 4.31 19.17
C ASN A 395 9.68 4.12 20.27
N VAL A 396 9.95 4.53 21.52
CA VAL A 396 8.95 4.53 22.59
C VAL A 396 7.89 5.59 22.35
N ILE A 397 8.29 6.82 22.02
CA ILE A 397 7.35 7.92 21.75
C ILE A 397 6.43 7.57 20.57
N SER A 398 7.02 7.12 19.47
CA SER A 398 6.30 6.67 18.27
C SER A 398 5.60 5.31 18.43
N GLY A 399 5.72 4.65 19.58
CA GLY A 399 4.92 3.47 19.92
C GLY A 399 5.41 2.14 19.33
N TYR A 400 6.54 2.10 18.63
CA TYR A 400 7.15 0.85 18.15
C TYR A 400 7.68 -0.02 19.28
N TYR A 401 8.16 0.60 20.36
CA TYR A 401 8.56 -0.11 21.57
C TYR A 401 7.58 0.17 22.70
N ALA A 402 7.14 -0.90 23.35
CA ALA A 402 6.38 -0.83 24.58
C ALA A 402 7.35 -0.63 25.76
N ALA A 403 7.30 0.55 26.38
CA ALA A 403 8.02 0.79 27.63
C ALA A 403 7.58 -0.23 28.69
N LYS A 404 8.54 -0.72 29.48
CA LYS A 404 8.30 -1.68 30.58
C LYS A 404 7.95 -1.01 31.90
N GLY A 405 8.25 0.29 32.02
CA GLY A 405 7.93 1.12 33.18
C GLY A 405 7.82 2.60 32.78
N GLY A 406 7.24 3.38 33.67
CA GLY A 406 6.96 4.80 33.44
C GLY A 406 5.63 5.07 32.74
N THR A 407 5.34 6.35 32.51
CA THR A 407 4.13 6.80 31.82
C THR A 407 4.45 7.84 30.77
N MET A 408 3.68 7.84 29.68
CA MET A 408 3.76 8.85 28.62
C MET A 408 2.40 9.49 28.44
N LYS A 409 2.35 10.82 28.38
CA LYS A 409 1.12 11.60 28.25
C LYS A 409 1.24 12.66 27.17
N LEU A 410 0.10 12.96 26.54
CA LEU A 410 -0.09 14.11 25.66
C LEU A 410 -1.11 15.04 26.31
N GLY A 411 -0.63 16.04 27.05
CA GLY A 411 -1.44 16.75 28.04
C GLY A 411 -1.91 15.78 29.11
N ASP A 412 -3.22 15.64 29.27
CA ASP A 412 -3.82 14.71 30.24
C ASP A 412 -4.03 13.29 29.67
N ASP A 413 -3.96 13.12 28.34
CA ASP A 413 -4.20 11.84 27.68
C ASP A 413 -3.00 10.90 27.86
N VAL A 414 -3.19 9.79 28.59
CA VAL A 414 -2.18 8.72 28.65
C VAL A 414 -2.05 8.03 27.29
N LEU A 415 -0.83 7.95 26.78
CA LEU A 415 -0.52 7.26 25.54
C LEU A 415 -0.18 5.78 25.82
N PRO A 416 -0.98 4.81 25.35
CA PRO A 416 -0.73 3.40 25.63
C PRO A 416 0.58 2.94 24.96
N PRO A 417 1.36 2.06 25.61
CA PRO A 417 2.60 1.54 25.04
C PRO A 417 2.32 0.65 23.81
N GLY A 418 3.26 0.58 22.86
CA GLY A 418 3.21 -0.42 21.78
C GLY A 418 2.13 -0.21 20.69
N MET A 419 1.70 1.04 20.43
CA MET A 419 0.64 1.33 19.46
C MET A 419 1.05 2.42 18.45
N PRO A 420 1.85 2.10 17.41
CA PRO A 420 2.34 3.10 16.47
C PRO A 420 1.23 3.75 15.63
N ALA A 421 0.28 2.96 15.13
CA ALA A 421 -0.84 3.48 14.33
C ALA A 421 -1.75 4.46 15.10
N LEU A 422 -1.76 4.41 16.44
CA LEU A 422 -2.50 5.36 17.28
C LEU A 422 -1.79 6.72 17.37
N ARG A 423 -0.45 6.75 17.25
CA ARG A 423 0.35 7.98 17.39
C ARG A 423 0.02 9.01 16.32
N ALA A 424 -0.14 8.55 15.08
CA ALA A 424 -0.61 9.41 13.99
C ALA A 424 -1.95 10.08 14.33
N ARG A 425 -2.92 9.32 14.86
CA ARG A 425 -4.24 9.85 15.26
C ARG A 425 -4.19 10.80 16.46
N LYS A 426 -3.09 10.80 17.21
CA LYS A 426 -2.81 11.72 18.32
C LYS A 426 -1.91 12.88 17.89
N GLY A 427 -1.71 13.09 16.59
CA GLY A 427 -0.93 14.21 16.05
C GLY A 427 0.58 14.05 16.17
N ILE A 428 1.09 12.84 16.42
CA ILE A 428 2.53 12.58 16.51
C ILE A 428 3.01 12.00 15.17
N ALA A 429 3.76 12.79 14.41
CA ALA A 429 4.41 12.37 13.17
C ALA A 429 5.90 12.06 13.41
N ARG A 430 6.48 11.18 12.59
CA ARG A 430 7.88 10.78 12.69
C ARG A 430 8.52 10.60 11.31
N THR A 431 9.77 11.05 11.17
CA THR A 431 10.68 10.68 10.08
C THR A 431 11.66 9.58 10.52
N PHE A 432 12.34 8.94 9.57
CA PHE A 432 13.22 7.81 9.84
C PHE A 432 14.66 8.09 9.40
N GLN A 433 15.61 7.52 10.14
CA GLN A 433 17.03 7.66 9.84
C GLN A 433 17.37 7.22 8.40
N THR A 434 16.79 6.12 7.91
CA THR A 434 16.85 5.75 6.49
C THR A 434 15.51 6.08 5.84
N PRO A 435 15.47 6.88 4.77
CA PRO A 435 14.22 7.25 4.14
C PRO A 435 13.39 6.03 3.75
N ARG A 436 12.16 5.97 4.24
CA ARG A 436 11.24 4.86 4.00
C ARG A 436 10.24 5.23 2.91
N VAL A 437 10.73 5.38 1.68
CA VAL A 437 9.90 5.74 0.52
C VAL A 437 9.44 4.51 -0.27
N ILE A 438 8.36 4.65 -1.00
CA ILE A 438 7.85 3.66 -1.94
C ILE A 438 8.40 4.03 -3.32
N GLY A 439 9.44 3.31 -3.74
CA GLY A 439 10.20 3.66 -4.95
C GLY A 439 9.34 3.70 -6.22
N GLU A 440 8.42 2.74 -6.38
CA GLU A 440 7.58 2.64 -7.58
C GLU A 440 6.47 3.69 -7.66
N ALA A 441 6.12 4.30 -6.52
CA ALA A 441 5.10 5.33 -6.45
C ALA A 441 5.70 6.70 -6.73
N SER A 442 4.86 7.60 -7.25
CA SER A 442 5.26 9.00 -7.46
C SER A 442 5.56 9.71 -6.14
N VAL A 443 6.32 10.81 -6.22
CA VAL A 443 6.59 11.71 -5.07
C VAL A 443 5.28 12.18 -4.43
N LEU A 444 4.29 12.57 -5.25
CA LEU A 444 2.97 12.99 -4.79
C LEU A 444 2.28 11.87 -4.01
N GLN A 445 2.27 10.64 -4.54
CA GLN A 445 1.64 9.50 -3.87
C GLN A 445 2.32 9.16 -2.53
N ASN A 446 3.64 9.26 -2.47
CA ASN A 446 4.41 9.08 -1.24
C ASN A 446 3.99 10.10 -0.16
N VAL A 447 3.83 11.37 -0.54
CA VAL A 447 3.36 12.41 0.39
C VAL A 447 1.90 12.17 0.80
N MET A 448 1.01 11.86 -0.15
CA MET A 448 -0.42 11.60 0.12
C MET A 448 -0.65 10.52 1.19
N ILE A 449 0.25 9.54 1.34
CA ILE A 449 0.15 8.50 2.37
C ILE A 449 0.13 9.09 3.78
N GLY A 450 0.86 10.16 4.02
CA GLY A 450 0.88 10.84 5.32
C GLY A 450 -0.47 11.39 5.76
N GLY A 451 -1.35 11.72 4.81
CA GLY A 451 -2.70 12.21 5.09
C GLY A 451 -3.76 11.12 5.16
N THR A 452 -3.39 9.82 5.12
CA THR A 452 -4.35 8.72 4.99
C THR A 452 -5.45 8.76 6.05
N ILE A 453 -5.13 9.18 7.29
CA ILE A 453 -6.11 9.22 8.38
C ILE A 453 -7.16 10.34 8.23
N GLU A 454 -6.93 11.35 7.39
CA GLU A 454 -7.87 12.44 7.16
C GLU A 454 -9.03 12.02 6.23
N GLY A 455 -8.81 10.99 5.40
CA GLY A 455 -9.85 10.47 4.52
C GLY A 455 -11.01 9.86 5.33
N GLN A 456 -12.23 10.11 4.87
CA GLN A 456 -13.45 9.62 5.53
C GLN A 456 -14.09 8.45 4.78
N ALA A 457 -13.77 8.25 3.51
CA ALA A 457 -14.40 7.25 2.67
C ALA A 457 -14.08 5.83 3.13
N THR A 458 -15.11 4.98 3.26
CA THR A 458 -14.93 3.57 3.62
C THR A 458 -14.27 2.79 2.48
N PHE A 459 -13.78 1.58 2.78
CA PHE A 459 -13.22 0.70 1.75
C PHE A 459 -14.24 0.37 0.65
N VAL A 460 -15.51 0.18 1.01
CA VAL A 460 -16.60 -0.06 0.05
C VAL A 460 -16.89 1.18 -0.80
N GLU A 461 -16.88 2.37 -0.20
CA GLU A 461 -17.04 3.63 -0.94
C GLU A 461 -15.88 3.87 -1.92
N ALA A 462 -14.66 3.46 -1.56
CA ALA A 462 -13.52 3.49 -2.46
C ALA A 462 -13.66 2.47 -3.60
N MET A 463 -14.04 1.23 -3.28
CA MET A 463 -14.29 0.14 -4.23
C MET A 463 -15.29 0.55 -5.33
N LEU A 464 -16.35 1.25 -4.94
CA LEU A 464 -17.42 1.71 -5.84
C LEU A 464 -17.17 3.13 -6.42
N SER A 465 -16.03 3.75 -6.14
CA SER A 465 -15.69 5.12 -6.58
C SER A 465 -16.75 6.17 -6.21
N LEU A 466 -17.35 6.05 -5.02
CA LEU A 466 -18.42 6.93 -4.57
C LEU A 466 -17.93 8.37 -4.34
N PRO A 467 -18.83 9.38 -4.34
CA PRO A 467 -18.45 10.80 -4.28
C PRO A 467 -17.54 11.17 -3.11
N ARG A 468 -17.70 10.53 -1.95
CA ARG A 468 -16.83 10.73 -0.78
C ARG A 468 -15.37 10.35 -1.07
N ASN A 469 -15.12 9.19 -1.67
CA ASN A 469 -13.77 8.78 -2.06
C ASN A 469 -13.14 9.79 -3.02
N ARG A 470 -13.90 10.28 -4.00
CA ARG A 470 -13.38 11.29 -4.95
C ARG A 470 -13.04 12.62 -4.28
N ARG A 471 -13.81 13.03 -3.26
CA ARG A 471 -13.53 14.23 -2.46
C ARG A 471 -12.25 14.04 -1.65
N ASP A 472 -12.11 12.90 -0.96
CA ASP A 472 -10.91 12.56 -0.21
C ASP A 472 -9.66 12.58 -1.10
N GLU A 473 -9.71 11.93 -2.27
CA GLU A 473 -8.58 11.90 -3.20
C GLU A 473 -8.17 13.30 -3.69
N ARG A 474 -9.14 14.16 -4.00
CA ARG A 474 -8.87 15.56 -4.40
C ARG A 474 -8.26 16.37 -3.26
N MET A 475 -8.83 16.23 -2.06
CA MET A 475 -8.34 16.91 -0.86
C MET A 475 -6.90 16.49 -0.53
N LEU A 476 -6.63 15.19 -0.49
CA LEU A 476 -5.29 14.65 -0.21
C LEU A 476 -4.28 15.06 -1.28
N ALA A 477 -4.67 15.03 -2.56
CA ALA A 477 -3.78 15.45 -3.65
C ALA A 477 -3.46 16.95 -3.57
N ALA A 478 -4.45 17.80 -3.32
CA ALA A 478 -4.26 19.24 -3.18
C ALA A 478 -3.36 19.59 -1.98
N LYS A 479 -3.62 18.97 -0.82
CA LYS A 479 -2.78 19.14 0.39
C LYS A 479 -1.35 18.66 0.14
N ALA A 480 -1.18 17.50 -0.50
CA ALA A 480 0.14 16.95 -0.82
C ALA A 480 0.91 17.83 -1.81
N GLN A 481 0.25 18.40 -2.82
CA GLN A 481 0.86 19.38 -3.73
C GLN A 481 1.33 20.62 -2.97
N GLY A 482 0.51 21.15 -2.06
CA GLY A 482 0.89 22.25 -1.19
C GLY A 482 2.12 21.92 -0.33
N MET A 483 2.14 20.73 0.29
CA MET A 483 3.28 20.28 1.10
C MET A 483 4.56 20.09 0.27
N LEU A 484 4.45 19.61 -0.96
CA LEU A 484 5.57 19.58 -1.90
C LEU A 484 6.05 20.98 -2.26
N GLY A 485 5.14 21.95 -2.38
CA GLY A 485 5.48 23.35 -2.56
C GLY A 485 6.27 23.94 -1.38
N VAL A 486 5.89 23.60 -0.14
CA VAL A 486 6.57 23.99 1.10
C VAL A 486 7.99 23.45 1.16
N VAL A 487 8.21 22.18 0.82
CA VAL A 487 9.54 21.57 0.88
C VAL A 487 10.38 21.80 -0.39
N GLY A 488 9.81 22.41 -1.43
CA GLY A 488 10.52 22.74 -2.68
C GLY A 488 10.60 21.60 -3.70
N LEU A 489 9.68 20.63 -3.66
CA LEU A 489 9.66 19.43 -4.52
C LEU A 489 8.47 19.38 -5.51
N GLU A 490 7.77 20.50 -5.70
CA GLU A 490 6.56 20.57 -6.55
C GLU A 490 6.80 20.06 -7.99
N ALA A 491 7.93 20.41 -8.59
CA ALA A 491 8.29 20.00 -9.95
C ALA A 491 8.50 18.48 -10.11
N LEU A 492 8.70 17.77 -9.00
CA LEU A 492 8.95 16.32 -8.97
C LEU A 492 7.71 15.51 -8.61
N ALA A 493 6.55 16.15 -8.41
CA ALA A 493 5.33 15.51 -7.89
C ALA A 493 4.94 14.22 -8.65
N ASP A 494 5.02 14.21 -9.98
CA ASP A 494 4.63 13.06 -10.81
C ASP A 494 5.80 12.07 -11.08
N ILE A 495 7.00 12.31 -10.55
CA ILE A 495 8.19 11.47 -10.75
C ILE A 495 8.19 10.32 -9.74
N ARG A 496 8.66 9.13 -10.14
CA ARG A 496 8.86 8.00 -9.21
C ARG A 496 9.91 8.31 -8.14
N ALA A 497 9.64 7.90 -6.91
CA ALA A 497 10.52 8.19 -5.78
C ALA A 497 11.89 7.47 -5.86
N ASP A 498 11.98 6.35 -6.59
CA ASP A 498 13.25 5.65 -6.84
C ASP A 498 14.25 6.42 -7.70
N ARG A 499 13.83 7.54 -8.31
CA ARG A 499 14.68 8.43 -9.13
C ARG A 499 15.19 9.67 -8.37
N LEU A 500 14.80 9.81 -7.11
CA LEU A 500 15.18 10.97 -6.29
C LEU A 500 16.63 10.87 -5.79
N GLN A 501 17.25 12.03 -5.61
CA GLN A 501 18.51 12.18 -4.90
C GLN A 501 18.31 12.03 -3.40
N HIS A 502 19.39 11.75 -2.68
CA HIS A 502 19.34 11.53 -1.23
C HIS A 502 18.76 12.73 -0.46
N SER A 503 19.12 13.97 -0.81
CA SER A 503 18.53 15.15 -0.18
C SER A 503 17.03 15.28 -0.46
N GLU A 504 16.60 15.03 -1.70
CA GLU A 504 15.17 15.02 -2.08
C GLU A 504 14.38 13.99 -1.27
N LEU A 505 14.97 12.82 -0.99
CA LEU A 505 14.39 11.78 -0.13
C LEU A 505 14.22 12.21 1.33
N ARG A 506 15.03 13.14 1.84
CA ARG A 506 14.83 13.72 3.18
C ARG A 506 13.63 14.67 3.22
N PHE A 507 13.54 15.56 2.24
CA PHE A 507 12.48 16.55 2.17
C PHE A 507 11.10 15.94 1.86
N ILE A 508 11.02 14.86 1.06
CA ILE A 508 9.75 14.13 0.86
C ILE A 508 9.24 13.49 2.15
N GLU A 509 10.12 12.99 3.02
CA GLU A 509 9.69 12.43 4.31
C GLU A 509 9.10 13.49 5.23
N ILE A 510 9.70 14.68 5.24
CA ILE A 510 9.16 15.84 5.98
C ILE A 510 7.80 16.22 5.40
N ALA A 511 7.67 16.37 4.07
CA ALA A 511 6.38 16.67 3.44
C ALA A 511 5.30 15.63 3.79
N ARG A 512 5.65 14.33 3.75
CA ARG A 512 4.76 13.24 4.17
C ARG A 512 4.39 13.34 5.64
N ALA A 513 5.32 13.67 6.53
CA ALA A 513 5.02 13.85 7.96
C ALA A 513 4.08 15.03 8.21
N LEU A 514 4.26 16.15 7.48
CA LEU A 514 3.43 17.35 7.59
C LEU A 514 2.01 17.17 7.07
N MET A 515 1.77 16.16 6.22
CA MET A 515 0.41 15.81 5.80
C MET A 515 -0.50 15.43 6.97
N LEU A 516 0.06 15.02 8.11
CA LEU A 516 -0.69 14.73 9.33
C LEU A 516 -1.26 15.99 10.02
N ASP A 517 -0.78 17.19 9.66
CA ASP A 517 -0.94 18.40 10.46
C ASP A 517 -0.51 18.17 11.93
N PRO A 518 0.75 17.77 12.18
CA PRO A 518 1.17 17.21 13.47
C PRO A 518 1.21 18.25 14.59
N ASP A 519 0.73 17.83 15.77
CA ASP A 519 1.00 18.51 17.04
C ASP A 519 2.47 18.33 17.46
N PHE A 520 3.04 17.15 17.18
CA PHE A 520 4.45 16.84 17.41
C PHE A 520 5.11 16.19 16.21
N LEU A 521 6.29 16.69 15.84
CA LEU A 521 7.11 16.16 14.75
C LEU A 521 8.43 15.64 15.31
N LEU A 522 8.66 14.33 15.16
CA LEU A 522 9.90 13.67 15.57
C LEU A 522 10.83 13.53 14.36
N LEU A 523 12.00 14.13 14.43
CA LEU A 523 13.01 14.13 13.37
C LEU A 523 14.22 13.31 13.79
N ASP A 524 14.52 12.27 13.03
CA ASP A 524 15.61 11.32 13.29
C ASP A 524 16.72 11.52 12.24
N GLU A 525 17.76 12.29 12.61
CA GLU A 525 18.90 12.66 11.77
C GLU A 525 18.51 13.26 10.39
N PRO A 526 17.65 14.30 10.34
CA PRO A 526 17.14 14.82 9.08
C PRO A 526 18.21 15.47 8.19
N ALA A 527 19.35 15.91 8.74
CA ALA A 527 20.42 16.57 8.00
C ALA A 527 21.50 15.62 7.46
N ALA A 528 21.40 14.32 7.76
CA ALA A 528 22.36 13.32 7.33
C ALA A 528 22.45 13.23 5.80
N GLY A 529 23.62 13.58 5.25
CA GLY A 529 23.91 13.58 3.82
C GLY A 529 23.50 14.85 3.07
N LEU A 530 23.17 15.92 3.79
CA LEU A 530 22.90 17.25 3.21
C LEU A 530 24.17 18.10 3.14
N SER A 531 24.24 18.97 2.13
CA SER A 531 25.24 20.05 2.05
C SER A 531 24.94 21.18 3.04
N GLY A 532 25.93 22.05 3.33
CA GLY A 532 25.76 23.17 4.28
C GLY A 532 24.55 24.05 3.97
N ASP A 533 24.40 24.48 2.71
CA ASP A 533 23.24 25.26 2.26
C ASP A 533 21.90 24.54 2.46
N GLU A 534 21.87 23.22 2.27
CA GLU A 534 20.66 22.41 2.49
C GLU A 534 20.34 22.26 3.98
N ILE A 535 21.36 22.18 4.84
CA ILE A 535 21.18 22.18 6.31
C ILE A 535 20.58 23.52 6.77
N GLU A 536 21.05 24.65 6.24
CA GLU A 536 20.46 25.96 6.55
C GLU A 536 19.00 26.07 6.10
N ARG A 537 18.68 25.56 4.91
CA ARG A 537 17.29 25.53 4.40
C ARG A 537 16.41 24.62 5.25
N LEU A 538 16.92 23.46 5.67
CA LEU A 538 16.24 22.56 6.59
C LEU A 538 16.00 23.23 7.96
N ALA A 539 17.00 23.92 8.50
CA ALA A 539 16.89 24.69 9.75
C ALA A 539 15.77 25.73 9.68
N GLY A 540 15.71 26.50 8.58
CA GLY A 540 14.65 27.47 8.33
C GLY A 540 13.26 26.83 8.24
N LEU A 541 13.15 25.67 7.59
CA LEU A 541 11.91 24.91 7.50
C LEU A 541 11.45 24.41 8.88
N ILE A 542 12.35 23.84 9.69
CA ILE A 542 12.02 23.35 11.04
C ILE A 542 11.55 24.50 11.95
N LYS A 543 12.22 25.66 11.91
CA LYS A 543 11.78 26.86 12.65
C LYS A 543 10.39 27.30 12.24
N ALA A 544 10.09 27.31 10.94
CA ALA A 544 8.77 27.67 10.45
C ALA A 544 7.68 26.68 10.88
N ILE A 545 7.97 25.37 10.89
CA ILE A 545 7.07 24.34 11.41
C ILE A 545 6.79 24.58 12.90
N SER A 546 7.83 24.80 13.70
CA SER A 546 7.71 25.10 15.14
C SER A 546 6.88 26.37 15.39
N ALA A 547 7.08 27.43 14.60
CA ALA A 547 6.33 28.67 14.69
C ALA A 547 4.82 28.54 14.42
N ARG A 548 4.37 27.42 13.80
CA ARG A 548 2.94 27.08 13.66
C ARG A 548 2.34 26.46 14.92
N GLY A 549 3.15 26.18 15.94
CA GLY A 549 2.75 25.57 17.21
C GLY A 549 3.04 24.08 17.30
N THR A 550 3.68 23.47 16.30
CA THR A 550 4.12 22.06 16.34
C THR A 550 5.33 21.93 17.25
N GLY A 551 5.29 21.04 18.25
CA GLY A 551 6.47 20.67 19.03
C GLY A 551 7.40 19.79 18.20
N VAL A 552 8.69 20.11 18.13
CA VAL A 552 9.67 19.34 17.36
C VAL A 552 10.62 18.63 18.32
N LEU A 553 10.78 17.32 18.17
CA LEU A 553 11.87 16.57 18.83
C LEU A 553 12.91 16.21 17.77
N LEU A 554 14.09 16.79 17.86
CA LEU A 554 15.17 16.65 16.90
C LEU A 554 16.30 15.79 17.49
N VAL A 555 16.53 14.61 16.90
CA VAL A 555 17.71 13.79 17.13
C VAL A 555 18.72 14.08 16.02
N GLU A 556 19.90 14.56 16.41
CA GLU A 556 20.96 14.94 15.47
C GLU A 556 22.36 14.78 16.11
N HIS A 557 23.35 14.61 15.24
CA HIS A 557 24.79 14.64 15.44
C HIS A 557 25.47 15.94 14.97
N HIS A 558 24.87 16.71 14.06
CA HIS A 558 25.38 18.00 13.62
C HIS A 558 25.14 19.06 14.71
N ALA A 559 26.19 19.32 15.50
CA ALA A 559 26.17 20.29 16.60
C ALA A 559 25.72 21.69 16.14
N ASP A 560 26.17 22.16 14.98
CA ASP A 560 25.82 23.49 14.46
C ASP A 560 24.31 23.64 14.24
N LEU A 561 23.65 22.62 13.68
CA LEU A 561 22.21 22.62 13.51
C LEU A 561 21.50 22.63 14.86
N ILE A 562 21.88 21.73 15.77
CA ILE A 562 21.28 21.62 17.11
C ILE A 562 21.36 22.95 17.85
N PHE A 563 22.54 23.56 17.95
CA PHE A 563 22.73 24.80 18.71
C PHE A 563 22.13 26.02 18.00
N ALA A 564 21.92 25.97 16.68
CA ALA A 564 21.32 27.07 15.93
C ALA A 564 19.79 27.13 16.04
N ILE A 565 19.11 26.00 16.32
CA ILE A 565 17.65 25.92 16.23
C ILE A 565 16.93 25.36 17.46
N CYS A 566 17.59 24.60 18.34
CA CYS A 566 16.94 24.03 19.51
C CYS A 566 16.77 25.08 20.63
N ASP A 567 15.57 25.12 21.21
CA ASP A 567 15.27 25.93 22.39
C ASP A 567 15.79 25.25 23.67
N GLU A 568 15.59 23.94 23.76
CA GLU A 568 16.02 23.08 24.86
C GLU A 568 16.73 21.85 24.32
N ILE A 569 17.68 21.31 25.07
CA ILE A 569 18.47 20.14 24.69
C ILE A 569 18.55 19.19 25.88
N THR A 570 18.28 17.91 25.63
CA THR A 570 18.56 16.80 26.55
C THR A 570 19.70 15.96 26.00
N VAL A 571 20.71 15.73 26.82
CA VAL A 571 21.85 14.88 26.49
C VAL A 571 21.67 13.53 27.18
N LEU A 572 21.64 12.44 26.42
CA LEU A 572 21.58 11.08 26.94
C LEU A 572 22.96 10.45 27.00
N ASN A 573 23.23 9.70 28.06
CA ASN A 573 24.38 8.81 28.17
C ASN A 573 23.95 7.50 28.82
N LEU A 574 24.28 6.36 28.18
CA LEU A 574 23.97 5.01 28.67
C LEU A 574 22.52 4.82 29.17
N GLY A 575 21.53 5.35 28.44
CA GLY A 575 20.11 5.20 28.76
C GLY A 575 19.57 6.15 29.84
N ARG A 576 20.40 7.07 30.35
CA ARG A 576 20.04 8.08 31.36
C ARG A 576 20.29 9.50 30.85
N ILE A 577 19.64 10.47 31.46
CA ILE A 577 19.92 11.89 31.21
C ILE A 577 21.25 12.25 31.85
N LEU A 578 22.17 12.77 31.04
CA LEU A 578 23.42 13.36 31.49
C LEU A 578 23.21 14.83 31.87
N ALA A 579 22.54 15.59 30.99
CA ALA A 579 22.26 17.01 31.20
C ALA A 579 20.99 17.41 30.44
N ALA A 580 20.28 18.43 30.92
CA ALA A 580 19.16 19.05 30.24
C ALA A 580 19.18 20.56 30.50
N GLY A 581 18.93 21.37 29.47
CA GLY A 581 18.94 22.83 29.57
C GLY A 581 18.86 23.50 28.20
N THR A 582 19.07 24.80 28.18
CA THR A 582 19.14 25.59 26.94
C THR A 582 20.36 25.24 26.11
N ALA A 583 20.34 25.59 24.82
CA ALA A 583 21.48 25.42 23.92
C ALA A 583 22.78 26.06 24.46
N ALA A 584 22.69 27.23 25.10
CA ALA A 584 23.82 27.93 25.68
C ALA A 584 24.41 27.18 26.89
N GLU A 585 23.56 26.69 27.80
CA GLU A 585 23.98 25.94 28.97
C GLU A 585 24.69 24.63 28.58
N ILE A 586 24.08 23.87 27.67
CA ILE A 586 24.61 22.57 27.22
C ILE A 586 25.95 22.72 26.49
N ARG A 587 26.14 23.78 25.68
CA ARG A 587 27.38 24.02 24.95
C ARG A 587 28.59 24.19 25.87
N THR A 588 28.39 24.73 27.07
CA THR A 588 29.45 24.95 28.06
C THR A 588 29.51 23.87 29.14
N HIS A 589 28.62 22.87 29.10
CA HIS A 589 28.53 21.84 30.13
C HIS A 589 29.71 20.87 30.04
N LYS A 590 30.60 20.90 31.05
CA LYS A 590 31.88 20.16 31.05
C LYS A 590 31.74 18.67 30.72
N GLU A 591 30.77 18.00 31.34
CA GLU A 591 30.54 16.56 31.10
C GLU A 591 30.02 16.27 29.69
N VAL A 592 29.25 17.18 29.09
CA VAL A 592 28.74 17.03 27.72
C VAL A 592 29.88 17.22 26.72
N VAL A 593 30.74 18.22 26.96
CA VAL A 593 31.93 18.44 26.13
C VAL A 593 32.83 17.21 26.14
N SER A 594 33.14 16.71 27.33
CA SER A 594 34.00 15.53 27.50
C SER A 594 33.40 14.25 26.93
N ALA A 595 32.08 14.05 27.02
CA ALA A 595 31.43 12.81 26.60
C ALA A 595 30.97 12.81 25.13
N TYR A 596 30.81 13.98 24.50
CA TYR A 596 30.13 14.10 23.22
C TYR A 596 30.73 15.10 22.22
N LEU A 597 31.11 16.31 22.65
CA LEU A 597 31.57 17.35 21.70
C LEU A 597 33.06 17.25 21.34
N GLY A 598 33.84 16.49 22.11
CA GLY A 598 35.29 16.39 21.93
C GLY A 598 36.00 17.63 22.49
N ALA A 599 37.25 17.45 22.93
CA ALA A 599 38.11 18.52 23.43
C ALA A 599 38.91 19.16 22.29
#